data_AF-A0A6B3G0L2-F1
#
_entry.id   AF-A0A6B3G0L2-F1
#
_cell.length_a   1.000
_cell.length_b   1.000
_cell.length_c   1.000
_cell.angle_alpha   90.00
_cell.angle_beta   90.00
_cell.angle_gamma   90.00
#
_symmetry.space_group_name_H-M   'P 1'
#
loop_
_entity.id
_entity.type
_entity.pdbx_description
1 polymer ?
#
loop_
_entity_poly.entity_id
_entity_poly.type
_entity_poly.pdbx_seq_one_letter_code
_entity_poly.pdbx_strand_id
1 'polypeptide(L)'
;AAQRAADDARRTARALRAERAEIAGVPDDAQLPAAPDTPHVSLPALREAYRSASQLYEKVGVGADLRAEQARAESDESAARAELDRLSNKVRNRAAQLLEDPDGADGPSRQAAAARAEALVQMLETRSAAASEQLGRLRGEAERHAPEEGEAHTELPPEQVPADVEAAQRLLRAATAELATRTDELAAAREAHGELLHAHRAAEEATAGFEETAALLRDLLRDPQDARDTDEERGAQPPEQYPGSLDEARRVAAEARRSLRGCAADLSAAESALRETSDILVRHANSTRYEQVRTPARAQIRELPAAALPEHAAKWAEAFAPRLRVLTDELDQLERNRDSIVDRLRGLVESSLATLRSAQRLSRLPEGLGEWSGQEFLRVRFEEPDQTTLVERLGEVIDEATSTAVRKNADLRRDGMSLLLRGVHAALQPRGVSVEILKPDAVLRAERVPVGQMGDVFSGGQLLTAAIALYCTMAALRSNDRGRDKHRHAGTLFLDNPIGRANATYLLELQRAVADALGVQLLYTTGLFDTTALAEFPLVIRLRNDADLRAGLKYISVEEHLRPGLPQQDPQEETVHGEITATRMFRKPQSDEE
;
A
#
# COMPACT_ATOMS: atom_id res chain seq x y z
N ALA A 1 125.22 -160.17 -21.13
CA ALA A 1 124.01 -160.65 -21.83
C ALA A 1 122.83 -160.85 -20.88
N ALA A 2 123.01 -161.50 -19.73
CA ALA A 2 121.91 -161.78 -18.78
C ALA A 2 121.18 -160.53 -18.22
N GLN A 3 121.86 -159.40 -18.05
CA GLN A 3 121.24 -158.18 -17.48
C GLN A 3 120.21 -157.51 -18.41
N ARG A 4 120.44 -157.51 -19.74
CA ARG A 4 119.52 -156.85 -20.68
C ARG A 4 118.19 -157.61 -20.83
N ALA A 5 118.23 -158.94 -20.81
CA ALA A 5 117.02 -159.76 -20.87
C ALA A 5 116.11 -159.57 -19.63
N ALA A 6 116.71 -159.32 -18.45
CA ALA A 6 115.96 -159.05 -17.24
C ALA A 6 115.24 -157.69 -17.25
N ASP A 7 115.85 -156.67 -17.86
CA ASP A 7 115.26 -155.33 -17.93
C ASP A 7 114.11 -155.26 -18.95
N ASP A 8 114.19 -155.95 -20.08
CA ASP A 8 113.08 -156.03 -21.05
C ASP A 8 111.89 -156.79 -20.47
N ALA A 9 112.11 -157.87 -19.72
CA ALA A 9 111.05 -158.59 -19.01
C ALA A 9 110.35 -157.69 -17.98
N ARG A 10 111.10 -156.86 -17.24
CA ARG A 10 110.53 -155.87 -16.30
C ARG A 10 109.72 -154.78 -17.00
N ARG A 11 110.19 -154.30 -18.15
CA ARG A 11 109.49 -153.26 -18.92
C ARG A 11 108.16 -153.77 -19.46
N THR A 12 108.15 -155.00 -19.99
CA THR A 12 106.94 -155.67 -20.48
C THR A 12 105.94 -155.92 -19.35
N ALA A 13 106.40 -156.38 -18.18
CA ALA A 13 105.55 -156.59 -17.01
C ALA A 13 104.98 -155.30 -16.42
N ARG A 14 105.68 -154.15 -16.55
CA ARG A 14 105.14 -152.84 -16.17
C ARG A 14 104.05 -152.37 -17.11
N ALA A 15 104.24 -152.50 -18.43
CA ALA A 15 103.25 -152.10 -19.42
C ALA A 15 101.93 -152.88 -19.26
N LEU A 16 102.00 -154.19 -19.03
CA LEU A 16 100.80 -155.02 -18.81
C LEU A 16 100.08 -154.69 -17.49
N ARG A 17 100.79 -154.26 -16.45
CA ARG A 17 100.16 -153.79 -15.20
C ARG A 17 99.44 -152.45 -15.39
N ALA A 18 100.02 -151.53 -16.17
CA ALA A 18 99.39 -150.25 -16.45
C ALA A 18 98.07 -150.43 -17.23
N GLU A 19 98.06 -151.28 -18.26
CA GLU A 19 96.83 -151.59 -19.01
C GLU A 19 95.75 -152.23 -18.13
N ARG A 20 96.13 -153.07 -17.15
CA ARG A 20 95.15 -153.66 -16.22
C ARG A 20 94.46 -152.61 -15.35
N ALA A 21 95.17 -151.54 -14.95
CA ALA A 21 94.61 -150.50 -14.08
C ALA A 21 93.55 -149.63 -14.78
N GLU A 22 93.58 -149.53 -16.10
CA GLU A 22 92.56 -148.80 -16.88
C GLU A 22 91.27 -149.63 -17.09
N ILE A 23 91.27 -150.92 -16.73
CA ILE A 23 90.09 -151.78 -16.83
C ILE A 23 89.26 -151.63 -15.57
N ALA A 24 88.13 -150.94 -15.69
CA ALA A 24 87.23 -150.66 -14.57
C ALA A 24 86.69 -151.96 -13.95
N GLY A 25 86.99 -152.18 -12.66
CA GLY A 25 86.42 -153.26 -11.85
C GLY A 25 87.35 -154.44 -11.52
N VAL A 26 88.64 -154.40 -11.88
CA VAL A 26 89.60 -155.47 -11.54
C VAL A 26 90.37 -155.14 -10.24
N PRO A 27 90.28 -155.95 -9.16
CA PRO A 27 90.98 -155.69 -7.90
C PRO A 27 92.51 -155.88 -8.03
N ASP A 28 93.30 -155.05 -7.34
CA ASP A 28 94.77 -154.99 -7.50
C ASP A 28 95.55 -156.21 -6.98
N ASP A 29 95.01 -157.02 -6.06
CA ASP A 29 95.76 -158.08 -5.33
C ASP A 29 95.20 -159.51 -5.43
N ALA A 30 94.46 -159.85 -6.49
CA ALA A 30 93.96 -161.21 -6.67
C ALA A 30 95.01 -162.16 -7.31
N GLN A 31 95.53 -163.13 -6.55
CA GLN A 31 96.13 -164.35 -7.11
C GLN A 31 95.02 -165.19 -7.75
N LEU A 32 94.93 -165.14 -9.07
CA LEU A 32 93.97 -165.94 -9.83
C LEU A 32 94.45 -167.40 -9.90
N PRO A 33 93.62 -168.39 -9.50
CA PRO A 33 93.96 -169.81 -9.64
C PRO A 33 93.96 -170.18 -11.12
N ALA A 34 95.03 -170.81 -11.62
CA ALA A 34 95.06 -171.33 -12.98
C ALA A 34 94.11 -172.54 -13.08
N ALA A 35 92.97 -172.37 -13.74
CA ALA A 35 92.08 -173.46 -14.10
C ALA A 35 92.69 -174.28 -15.26
N PRO A 36 92.63 -175.62 -15.25
CA PRO A 36 93.36 -176.48 -16.20
C PRO A 36 92.96 -176.35 -17.68
N ASP A 37 91.85 -175.68 -18.01
CA ASP A 37 91.30 -175.59 -19.38
C ASP A 37 91.22 -174.15 -19.91
N THR A 38 92.11 -173.26 -19.46
CA THR A 38 92.11 -171.88 -19.95
C THR A 38 92.66 -171.83 -21.39
N PRO A 39 91.86 -171.51 -22.42
CA PRO A 39 92.33 -171.53 -23.80
C PRO A 39 93.42 -170.47 -24.00
N HIS A 40 94.56 -170.88 -24.56
CA HIS A 40 95.69 -170.00 -24.87
C HIS A 40 95.36 -169.09 -26.06
N VAL A 41 94.47 -168.12 -25.86
CA VAL A 41 94.14 -167.06 -26.83
C VAL A 41 95.21 -165.97 -26.74
N SER A 42 95.62 -165.43 -27.89
CA SER A 42 96.64 -164.37 -27.93
C SER A 42 96.12 -163.08 -27.29
N LEU A 43 96.99 -162.39 -26.55
CA LEU A 43 96.69 -161.12 -25.86
C LEU A 43 96.03 -160.04 -26.75
N PRO A 44 96.36 -159.92 -28.07
CA PRO A 44 95.67 -158.98 -28.95
C PRO A 44 94.16 -159.23 -29.09
N ALA A 45 93.71 -160.48 -29.14
CA ALA A 45 92.30 -160.80 -29.31
C ALA A 45 91.47 -160.44 -28.06
N LEU A 46 92.02 -160.63 -26.87
CA LEU A 46 91.39 -160.20 -25.61
C LEU A 46 91.24 -158.68 -25.53
N ARG A 47 92.22 -157.92 -26.03
CA ARG A 47 92.14 -156.44 -26.10
C ARG A 47 91.00 -155.97 -26.99
N GLU A 48 90.78 -156.63 -28.12
CA GLU A 48 89.72 -156.26 -29.07
C GLU A 48 88.32 -156.58 -28.52
N ALA A 49 88.17 -157.74 -27.85
CA ALA A 49 86.94 -158.09 -27.15
C ALA A 49 86.59 -157.05 -26.07
N TYR A 50 87.55 -156.61 -25.24
CA TYR A 50 87.31 -155.59 -24.22
C TYR A 50 86.87 -154.25 -24.82
N ARG A 51 87.52 -153.78 -25.92
CA ARG A 51 87.08 -152.56 -26.60
C ARG A 51 85.65 -152.66 -27.11
N SER A 52 85.27 -153.80 -27.70
CA SER A 52 83.91 -154.00 -28.19
C SER A 52 82.87 -153.96 -27.06
N ALA A 53 83.18 -154.56 -25.91
CA ALA A 53 82.31 -154.55 -24.73
C ALA A 53 82.20 -153.14 -24.10
N SER A 54 83.30 -152.40 -23.99
CA SER A 54 83.31 -151.05 -23.44
C SER A 54 82.48 -150.06 -24.29
N GLN A 55 82.55 -150.18 -25.62
CA GLN A 55 81.75 -149.35 -26.53
C GLN A 55 80.24 -149.66 -26.46
N LEU A 56 79.86 -150.88 -26.07
CA LEU A 56 78.47 -151.26 -25.85
C LEU A 56 77.94 -150.71 -24.52
N TYR A 57 78.77 -150.63 -23.48
CA TYR A 57 78.38 -150.11 -22.16
C TYR A 57 78.12 -148.60 -22.17
N GLU A 58 78.94 -147.81 -22.86
CA GLU A 58 78.73 -146.35 -22.97
C GLU A 58 77.46 -145.98 -23.75
N LYS A 59 76.97 -146.84 -24.65
CA LYS A 59 75.73 -146.60 -25.42
C LYS A 59 74.44 -146.77 -24.61
N VAL A 60 74.50 -147.28 -23.38
CA VAL A 60 73.32 -147.59 -22.54
C VAL A 60 73.20 -146.64 -21.33
N GLY A 61 74.07 -145.63 -21.21
CA GLY A 61 74.02 -144.61 -20.14
C GLY A 61 73.05 -143.45 -20.41
N VAL A 62 72.15 -143.16 -19.45
CA VAL A 62 71.11 -142.11 -19.50
C VAL A 62 71.70 -140.69 -19.60
N GLY A 63 71.22 -139.90 -20.57
CA GLY A 63 71.75 -138.59 -20.99
C GLY A 63 71.61 -137.45 -19.97
N ALA A 64 72.52 -136.48 -20.04
CA ALA A 64 72.69 -135.40 -19.05
C ALA A 64 71.52 -134.40 -18.93
N ASP A 65 70.67 -134.27 -19.96
CA ASP A 65 69.60 -133.26 -20.00
C ASP A 65 68.46 -133.54 -18.98
N LEU A 66 68.09 -134.81 -18.77
CA LEU A 66 67.03 -135.18 -17.82
C LEU A 66 67.40 -134.86 -16.36
N ARG A 67 68.71 -134.86 -16.02
CA ARG A 67 69.16 -134.48 -14.66
C ARG A 67 69.03 -132.97 -14.44
N ALA A 68 69.18 -132.16 -15.48
CA ALA A 68 69.04 -130.71 -15.37
C ALA A 68 67.57 -130.29 -15.20
N GLU A 69 66.63 -130.98 -15.87
CA GLU A 69 65.19 -130.75 -15.66
C GLU A 69 64.72 -131.15 -14.26
N GLN A 70 65.22 -132.27 -13.72
CA GLN A 70 64.91 -132.68 -12.35
C GLN A 70 65.35 -131.61 -11.33
N ALA A 71 66.58 -131.10 -11.44
CA ALA A 71 67.09 -130.09 -10.52
C ALA A 71 66.29 -128.78 -10.55
N ARG A 72 65.74 -128.38 -11.71
CA ARG A 72 64.85 -127.22 -11.81
C ARG A 72 63.51 -127.47 -11.14
N ALA A 73 62.89 -128.63 -11.40
CA ALA A 73 61.61 -128.98 -10.78
C ALA A 73 61.71 -129.03 -9.24
N GLU A 74 62.80 -129.57 -8.68
CA GLU A 74 63.03 -129.61 -7.23
C GLU A 74 63.22 -128.20 -6.62
N SER A 75 63.85 -127.28 -7.36
CA SER A 75 63.99 -125.88 -6.95
C SER A 75 62.65 -125.14 -6.95
N ASP A 76 61.83 -125.34 -8.00
CA ASP A 76 60.51 -124.71 -8.11
C ASP A 76 59.53 -125.24 -7.04
N GLU A 77 59.57 -126.54 -6.74
CA GLU A 77 58.79 -127.12 -5.63
C GLU A 77 59.19 -126.48 -4.30
N SER A 78 60.49 -126.35 -4.04
CA SER A 78 61.01 -125.78 -2.80
C SER A 78 60.58 -124.31 -2.61
N ALA A 79 60.60 -123.52 -3.69
CA ALA A 79 60.16 -122.13 -3.67
C ALA A 79 58.65 -122.00 -3.40
N ALA A 80 57.82 -122.80 -4.07
CA ALA A 80 56.36 -122.81 -3.86
C ALA A 80 55.99 -123.22 -2.43
N ARG A 81 56.71 -124.19 -1.85
CA ARG A 81 56.52 -124.62 -0.45
C ARG A 81 56.85 -123.51 0.53
N ALA A 82 57.94 -122.77 0.30
CA ALA A 82 58.32 -121.64 1.14
C ALA A 82 57.31 -120.48 1.09
N GLU A 83 56.70 -120.20 -0.06
CA GLU A 83 55.61 -119.21 -0.16
C GLU A 83 54.37 -119.66 0.59
N LEU A 84 53.98 -120.93 0.47
CA LEU A 84 52.86 -121.48 1.22
C LEU A 84 53.10 -121.38 2.73
N ASP A 85 54.30 -121.68 3.21
CA ASP A 85 54.65 -121.65 4.63
C ASP A 85 54.69 -120.23 5.24
N ARG A 86 54.82 -119.18 4.42
CA ARG A 86 54.67 -117.79 4.89
C ARG A 86 53.22 -117.42 5.20
N LEU A 87 52.24 -118.13 4.65
CA LEU A 87 50.82 -117.85 4.89
C LEU A 87 50.39 -118.38 6.26
N SER A 88 49.55 -117.61 6.96
CA SER A 88 49.01 -118.05 8.26
C SER A 88 48.18 -119.33 8.14
N ASN A 89 48.13 -120.15 9.20
CA ASN A 89 47.31 -121.36 9.22
C ASN A 89 45.83 -121.11 8.87
N LYS A 90 45.29 -119.95 9.27
CA LYS A 90 43.92 -119.57 8.94
C LYS A 90 43.73 -119.34 7.43
N VAL A 91 44.68 -118.67 6.79
CA VAL A 91 44.66 -118.44 5.33
C VAL A 91 44.88 -119.75 4.57
N ARG A 92 45.82 -120.59 5.01
CA ARG A 92 46.07 -121.90 4.38
C ARG A 92 44.86 -122.81 4.44
N ASN A 93 44.23 -122.96 5.61
CA ASN A 93 43.03 -123.78 5.76
C ASN A 93 41.86 -123.23 4.95
N ARG A 94 41.71 -121.90 4.88
CA ARG A 94 40.65 -121.29 4.08
C ARG A 94 40.90 -121.43 2.58
N ALA A 95 42.13 -121.24 2.13
CA ALA A 95 42.52 -121.48 0.74
C ALA A 95 42.31 -122.94 0.35
N ALA A 96 42.64 -123.90 1.22
CA ALA A 96 42.35 -125.32 1.02
C ALA A 96 40.85 -125.59 0.87
N GLN A 97 40.02 -125.05 1.77
CA GLN A 97 38.55 -125.16 1.66
C GLN A 97 38.00 -124.53 0.39
N LEU A 98 38.55 -123.40 -0.05
CA LEU A 98 38.13 -122.73 -1.29
C LEU A 98 38.60 -123.50 -2.53
N LEU A 99 39.69 -124.27 -2.45
CA LEU A 99 40.15 -125.17 -3.51
C LEU A 99 39.29 -126.44 -3.62
N GLU A 100 38.57 -126.83 -2.56
CA GLU A 100 37.61 -127.95 -2.58
C GLU A 100 36.27 -127.58 -3.24
N ASP A 101 35.98 -126.30 -3.38
CA ASP A 101 34.78 -125.80 -4.05
C ASP A 101 34.95 -125.86 -5.58
N PRO A 102 33.88 -126.07 -6.38
CA PRO A 102 33.94 -125.93 -7.84
C PRO A 102 34.58 -124.61 -8.32
N ASP A 103 34.44 -123.51 -7.57
CA ASP A 103 35.12 -122.24 -7.88
C ASP A 103 36.66 -122.32 -7.78
N GLY A 104 37.19 -123.34 -7.09
CA GLY A 104 38.61 -123.64 -6.92
C GLY A 104 39.23 -124.55 -7.98
N ALA A 105 38.41 -125.19 -8.82
CA ALA A 105 38.80 -126.32 -9.66
C ALA A 105 39.85 -125.98 -10.74
N ASP A 106 39.81 -124.77 -11.31
CA ASP A 106 40.76 -124.30 -12.32
C ASP A 106 41.16 -122.82 -12.13
N GLY A 107 42.20 -122.39 -12.87
CA GLY A 107 42.72 -121.02 -12.79
C GLY A 107 41.69 -119.93 -13.12
N PRO A 108 40.95 -120.04 -14.25
CA PRO A 108 39.92 -119.07 -14.61
C PRO A 108 38.78 -118.96 -13.59
N SER A 109 38.31 -120.08 -13.03
CA SER A 109 37.24 -120.10 -12.03
C SER A 109 37.66 -119.39 -10.74
N ARG A 110 38.92 -119.59 -10.30
CA ARG A 110 39.48 -118.86 -9.15
C ARG A 110 39.56 -117.36 -9.38
N GLN A 111 39.97 -116.93 -10.57
CA GLN A 111 40.00 -115.50 -10.92
C GLN A 111 38.59 -114.90 -10.95
N ALA A 112 37.60 -115.62 -11.50
CA ALA A 112 36.22 -115.16 -11.52
C ALA A 112 35.62 -115.06 -10.10
N ALA A 113 35.90 -116.02 -9.22
CA ALA A 113 35.46 -116.00 -7.83
C ALA A 113 36.11 -114.84 -7.04
N ALA A 114 37.41 -114.62 -7.22
CA ALA A 114 38.12 -113.48 -6.64
C ALA A 114 37.53 -112.14 -7.10
N ALA A 115 37.29 -111.98 -8.41
CA ALA A 115 36.67 -110.78 -8.97
C ALA A 115 35.24 -110.53 -8.44
N ARG A 116 34.43 -111.59 -8.25
CA ARG A 116 33.11 -111.48 -7.62
C ARG A 116 33.21 -111.03 -6.16
N ALA A 117 34.17 -111.57 -5.40
CA ALA A 117 34.39 -111.16 -4.01
C ALA A 117 34.86 -109.71 -3.90
N GLU A 118 35.79 -109.28 -4.76
CA GLU A 118 36.25 -107.89 -4.83
C GLU A 118 35.11 -106.93 -5.20
N ALA A 119 34.27 -107.29 -6.19
CA ALA A 119 33.10 -106.48 -6.55
C ALA A 119 32.09 -106.37 -5.39
N LEU A 120 31.88 -107.45 -4.62
CA LEU A 120 31.01 -107.44 -3.44
C LEU A 120 31.56 -106.51 -2.35
N VAL A 121 32.88 -106.55 -2.10
CA VAL A 121 33.55 -105.66 -1.14
C VAL A 121 33.37 -104.20 -1.56
N GLN A 122 33.66 -103.85 -2.82
CA GLN A 122 33.48 -102.49 -3.32
C GLN A 122 32.03 -101.99 -3.17
N MET A 123 31.04 -102.84 -3.49
CA MET A 123 29.62 -102.49 -3.33
C MET A 123 29.29 -102.17 -1.86
N LEU A 124 29.76 -102.99 -0.92
CA LEU A 124 29.49 -102.79 0.50
C LEU A 124 30.21 -101.55 1.05
N GLU A 125 31.44 -101.29 0.65
CA GLU A 125 32.20 -100.09 1.00
C GLU A 125 31.48 -98.83 0.51
N THR A 126 30.99 -98.84 -0.72
CA THR A 126 30.24 -97.71 -1.30
C THR A 126 28.94 -97.44 -0.52
N ARG A 127 28.20 -98.49 -0.15
CA ARG A 127 26.98 -98.35 0.66
C ARG A 127 27.28 -97.84 2.08
N SER A 128 28.35 -98.33 2.69
CA SER A 128 28.80 -97.88 4.00
C SER A 128 29.23 -96.40 3.99
N ALA A 129 29.96 -95.98 2.96
CA ALA A 129 30.36 -94.60 2.77
C ALA A 129 29.16 -93.66 2.59
N ALA A 130 28.20 -94.02 1.74
CA ALA A 130 26.98 -93.23 1.53
C ALA A 130 26.13 -93.12 2.81
N ALA A 131 25.98 -94.21 3.57
CA ALA A 131 25.28 -94.18 4.85
C ALA A 131 26.01 -93.32 5.89
N SER A 132 27.34 -93.38 5.92
CA SER A 132 28.18 -92.56 6.82
C SER A 132 28.10 -91.07 6.47
N GLU A 133 28.08 -90.72 5.18
CA GLU A 133 27.89 -89.35 4.71
C GLU A 133 26.50 -88.82 5.11
N GLN A 134 25.44 -89.61 4.88
CA GLN A 134 24.08 -89.25 5.26
C GLN A 134 23.95 -89.05 6.77
N LEU A 135 24.55 -89.95 7.57
CA LEU A 135 24.62 -89.81 9.02
C LEU A 135 25.38 -88.53 9.42
N GLY A 136 26.49 -88.23 8.77
CA GLY A 136 27.28 -87.01 8.99
C GLY A 136 26.49 -85.75 8.68
N ARG A 137 25.74 -85.72 7.57
CA ARG A 137 24.88 -84.59 7.20
C ARG A 137 23.77 -84.36 8.23
N LEU A 138 23.07 -85.43 8.63
CA LEU A 138 22.01 -85.35 9.64
C LEU A 138 22.54 -84.91 11.00
N ARG A 139 23.74 -85.37 11.40
CA ARG A 139 24.40 -84.90 12.64
C ARG A 139 24.78 -83.42 12.54
N GLY A 140 25.38 -82.99 11.43
CA GLY A 140 25.73 -81.59 11.23
C GLY A 140 24.52 -80.65 11.10
N GLU A 141 23.38 -81.14 10.63
CA GLU A 141 22.11 -80.42 10.68
C GLU A 141 21.55 -80.34 12.11
N ALA A 142 21.57 -81.45 12.85
CA ALA A 142 21.17 -81.47 14.25
C ALA A 142 22.02 -80.53 15.13
N GLU A 143 23.35 -80.53 14.96
CA GLU A 143 24.25 -79.61 15.67
C GLU A 143 24.03 -78.15 15.28
N ARG A 144 23.82 -77.85 14.00
CA ARG A 144 23.51 -76.48 13.54
C ARG A 144 22.19 -75.95 14.09
N HIS A 145 21.22 -76.83 14.29
CA HIS A 145 19.92 -76.49 14.86
C HIS A 145 19.84 -76.71 16.36
N ALA A 146 20.91 -77.14 17.03
CA ALA A 146 20.95 -77.25 18.48
C ALA A 146 21.06 -75.84 19.12
N PRO A 147 20.51 -75.65 20.32
CA PRO A 147 20.71 -74.41 21.09
C PRO A 147 22.18 -74.26 21.52
N GLU A 148 22.60 -73.01 21.78
CA GLU A 148 23.95 -72.72 22.30
C GLU A 148 24.18 -73.33 23.69
N GLU A 149 23.12 -73.44 24.51
CA GLU A 149 23.13 -74.10 25.81
C GLU A 149 21.85 -74.97 25.98
N GLY A 150 22.02 -76.23 26.40
CA GLY A 150 20.92 -77.17 26.67
C GLY A 150 20.62 -78.18 25.55
N GLU A 151 19.63 -79.06 25.77
CA GLU A 151 19.25 -80.12 24.81
C GLU A 151 18.15 -79.68 23.84
N ALA A 152 17.39 -78.62 24.15
CA ALA A 152 16.31 -78.08 23.32
C ALA A 152 16.18 -76.55 23.48
N HIS A 153 15.76 -75.85 22.42
CA HIS A 153 15.53 -74.39 22.46
C HIS A 153 14.40 -73.97 23.38
N THR A 154 13.41 -74.86 23.59
CA THR A 154 12.26 -74.62 24.47
C THR A 154 11.59 -75.95 24.84
N GLU A 155 10.87 -75.97 25.95
CA GLU A 155 10.04 -77.12 26.34
C GLU A 155 8.71 -77.08 25.60
N LEU A 156 8.41 -78.12 24.83
CA LEU A 156 7.13 -78.25 24.14
C LEU A 156 6.10 -78.91 25.08
N PRO A 157 4.84 -78.42 25.09
CA PRO A 157 3.74 -79.13 25.75
C PRO A 157 3.65 -80.58 25.26
N PRO A 158 3.17 -81.52 26.09
CA PRO A 158 3.16 -82.95 25.75
C PRO A 158 2.39 -83.29 24.46
N GLU A 159 1.39 -82.48 24.10
CA GLU A 159 0.61 -82.59 22.86
C GLU A 159 1.37 -82.15 21.60
N GLN A 160 2.46 -81.40 21.78
CA GLN A 160 3.31 -80.83 20.71
C GLN A 160 4.68 -81.51 20.61
N VAL A 161 4.95 -82.52 21.44
CA VAL A 161 6.14 -83.36 21.30
C VAL A 161 5.86 -84.39 20.19
N PRO A 162 6.60 -84.36 19.06
CA PRO A 162 6.36 -85.30 17.98
C PRO A 162 6.81 -86.71 18.37
N ALA A 163 5.93 -87.69 18.20
CA ALA A 163 6.28 -89.10 18.39
C ALA A 163 7.15 -89.66 17.25
N ASP A 164 7.02 -89.10 16.04
CA ASP A 164 7.76 -89.48 14.84
C ASP A 164 7.99 -88.27 13.90
N VAL A 165 8.76 -88.50 12.82
CA VAL A 165 9.13 -87.45 11.85
C VAL A 165 7.91 -86.88 11.11
N GLU A 166 6.90 -87.70 10.81
CA GLU A 166 5.69 -87.24 10.12
C GLU A 166 4.82 -86.35 11.01
N ALA A 167 4.71 -86.70 12.30
CA ALA A 167 4.09 -85.86 13.32
C ALA A 167 4.85 -84.53 13.48
N ALA A 168 6.19 -84.55 13.51
CA ALA A 168 7.01 -83.34 13.56
C ALA A 168 6.75 -82.40 12.38
N GLN A 169 6.68 -82.93 11.15
CA GLN A 169 6.39 -82.12 9.96
C GLN A 169 4.99 -81.52 9.97
N ARG A 170 3.98 -82.26 10.46
CA ARG A 170 2.61 -81.74 10.58
C ARG A 170 2.52 -80.63 11.63
N LEU A 171 3.12 -80.84 12.81
CA LEU A 171 3.16 -79.82 13.86
C LEU A 171 3.92 -78.56 13.41
N LEU A 172 5.05 -78.71 12.69
CA LEU A 172 5.79 -77.57 12.14
C LEU A 172 4.95 -76.78 11.12
N ARG A 173 4.22 -77.46 10.22
CA ARG A 173 3.31 -76.78 9.28
C ARG A 173 2.17 -76.04 9.98
N ALA A 174 1.59 -76.65 11.02
CA ALA A 174 0.55 -76.01 11.81
C ALA A 174 1.08 -74.77 12.56
N ALA A 175 2.23 -74.91 13.24
CA ALA A 175 2.86 -73.82 13.97
C ALA A 175 3.31 -72.67 13.04
N THR A 176 3.82 -72.97 11.85
CA THR A 176 4.19 -71.94 10.86
C THR A 176 2.97 -71.22 10.28
N ALA A 177 1.86 -71.93 10.03
CA ALA A 177 0.61 -71.31 9.61
C ALA A 177 -0.01 -70.45 10.72
N GLU A 178 0.02 -70.92 11.98
CA GLU A 178 -0.42 -70.13 13.12
C GLU A 178 0.46 -68.90 13.33
N LEU A 179 1.79 -69.03 13.26
CA LEU A 179 2.71 -67.91 13.32
C LEU A 179 2.40 -66.87 12.24
N ALA A 180 2.21 -67.29 10.99
CA ALA A 180 1.84 -66.40 9.88
C ALA A 180 0.54 -65.65 10.17
N THR A 181 -0.49 -66.37 10.65
CA THR A 181 -1.78 -65.77 11.02
C THR A 181 -1.61 -64.74 12.14
N ARG A 182 -0.85 -65.06 13.19
CA ARG A 182 -0.58 -64.14 14.31
C ARG A 182 0.26 -62.93 13.88
N THR A 183 1.20 -63.09 12.96
CA THR A 183 1.97 -61.96 12.43
C THR A 183 1.11 -61.02 11.61
N ASP A 184 0.17 -61.55 10.81
CA ASP A 184 -0.76 -60.75 10.03
C ASP A 184 -1.75 -60.01 10.94
N GLU A 185 -2.31 -60.70 11.95
CA GLU A 185 -3.16 -60.08 12.99
C GLU A 185 -2.43 -58.95 13.73
N LEU A 186 -1.16 -59.16 14.09
CA LEU A 186 -0.33 -58.16 14.76
C LEU A 186 -0.04 -56.96 13.85
N ALA A 187 0.22 -57.20 12.56
CA ALA A 187 0.45 -56.13 11.59
C ALA A 187 -0.82 -55.27 11.42
N ALA A 188 -1.98 -55.90 11.23
CA ALA A 188 -3.27 -55.21 11.13
C ALA A 188 -3.61 -54.44 12.41
N ALA A 189 -3.37 -55.02 13.59
CA ALA A 189 -3.58 -54.34 14.86
C ALA A 189 -2.67 -53.11 15.04
N ARG A 190 -1.41 -53.19 14.58
CA ARG A 190 -0.47 -52.05 14.61
C ARG A 190 -0.88 -50.94 13.66
N GLU A 191 -1.36 -51.28 12.47
CA GLU A 191 -1.88 -50.31 11.50
C GLU A 191 -3.11 -49.59 12.06
N ALA A 192 -4.11 -50.34 12.54
CA ALA A 192 -5.30 -49.77 13.18
C ALA A 192 -4.96 -48.92 14.42
N HIS A 193 -3.99 -49.34 15.23
CA HIS A 193 -3.50 -48.54 16.35
C HIS A 193 -2.85 -47.23 15.89
N GLY A 194 -2.05 -47.28 14.81
CA GLY A 194 -1.46 -46.09 14.18
C GLY A 194 -2.53 -45.11 13.70
N GLU A 195 -3.56 -45.59 13.00
CA GLU A 195 -4.69 -44.78 12.55
C GLU A 195 -5.44 -44.14 13.72
N LEU A 196 -5.74 -44.91 14.77
CA LEU A 196 -6.41 -44.40 15.97
C LEU A 196 -5.56 -43.34 16.70
N LEU A 197 -4.24 -43.54 16.81
CA LEU A 197 -3.34 -42.55 17.39
C LEU A 197 -3.29 -41.26 16.56
N HIS A 198 -3.28 -41.37 15.23
CA HIS A 198 -3.33 -40.21 14.34
C HIS A 198 -4.65 -39.46 14.48
N ALA A 199 -5.79 -40.17 14.49
CA ALA A 199 -7.11 -39.57 14.68
C ALA A 199 -7.24 -38.91 16.07
N HIS A 200 -6.72 -39.53 17.12
CA HIS A 200 -6.73 -38.98 18.47
C HIS A 200 -5.93 -37.67 18.57
N ARG A 201 -4.70 -37.65 18.03
CA ARG A 201 -3.88 -36.43 18.01
C ARG A 201 -4.54 -35.30 17.21
N ALA A 202 -5.11 -35.62 16.05
CA ALA A 202 -5.85 -34.64 15.25
C ALA A 202 -7.06 -34.06 16.00
N ALA A 203 -7.78 -34.88 16.78
CA ALA A 203 -8.89 -34.44 17.61
C ALA A 203 -8.43 -33.57 18.80
N GLU A 204 -7.30 -33.88 19.45
CA GLU A 204 -6.72 -33.05 20.50
C GLU A 204 -6.27 -31.67 19.96
N GLU A 205 -5.58 -31.65 18.82
CA GLU A 205 -5.17 -30.42 18.14
C GLU A 205 -6.38 -29.57 17.73
N ALA A 206 -7.44 -30.20 17.20
CA ALA A 206 -8.67 -29.51 16.86
C ALA A 206 -9.34 -28.91 18.10
N THR A 207 -9.44 -29.67 19.20
CA THR A 207 -10.04 -29.22 20.46
C THR A 207 -9.31 -28.00 21.02
N ALA A 208 -7.98 -28.07 21.12
CA ALA A 208 -7.17 -26.95 21.59
C ALA A 208 -7.33 -25.71 20.68
N GLY A 209 -7.38 -25.90 19.36
CA GLY A 209 -7.60 -24.80 18.42
C GLY A 209 -8.98 -24.14 18.56
N PHE A 210 -10.04 -24.92 18.82
CA PHE A 210 -11.38 -24.39 19.08
C PHE A 210 -11.43 -23.64 20.42
N GLU A 211 -10.81 -24.16 21.47
CA GLU A 211 -10.72 -23.51 22.78
C GLU A 211 -10.02 -22.15 22.70
N GLU A 212 -8.89 -22.07 21.99
CA GLU A 212 -8.16 -20.82 21.75
C GLU A 212 -9.04 -19.80 21.01
N THR A 213 -9.70 -20.24 19.94
CA THR A 213 -10.59 -19.38 19.15
C THR A 213 -11.77 -18.86 19.98
N ALA A 214 -12.36 -19.72 20.81
CA ALA A 214 -13.44 -19.36 21.72
C ALA A 214 -12.98 -18.39 22.83
N ALA A 215 -11.77 -18.55 23.36
CA ALA A 215 -11.18 -17.62 24.34
C ALA A 215 -11.01 -16.22 23.74
N LEU A 216 -10.43 -16.12 22.54
CA LEU A 216 -10.25 -14.84 21.83
C LEU A 216 -11.55 -14.10 21.53
N LEU A 217 -12.65 -14.83 21.30
CA LEU A 217 -13.97 -14.24 21.10
C LEU A 217 -14.60 -13.80 22.43
N ARG A 218 -14.49 -14.62 23.49
CA ARG A 218 -14.99 -14.27 24.83
C ARG A 218 -14.32 -13.00 25.38
N ASP A 219 -13.02 -12.86 25.21
CA ASP A 219 -12.28 -11.67 25.67
C ASP A 219 -12.80 -10.37 25.03
N LEU A 220 -13.32 -10.44 23.80
CA LEU A 220 -13.88 -9.28 23.10
C LEU A 220 -15.33 -8.97 23.48
N LEU A 221 -16.07 -9.96 23.95
CA LEU A 221 -17.44 -9.80 24.45
C LEU A 221 -17.48 -9.41 25.93
N ARG A 222 -16.37 -9.56 26.65
CA ARG A 222 -16.27 -9.17 28.04
C ARG A 222 -16.22 -7.66 28.14
N ASP A 223 -17.39 -7.05 28.20
CA ASP A 223 -17.54 -5.65 28.57
C ASP A 223 -16.99 -5.48 30.00
N PRO A 224 -16.01 -4.60 30.26
CA PRO A 224 -15.52 -4.36 31.61
C PRO A 224 -16.61 -3.88 32.58
N GLN A 225 -17.75 -3.38 32.06
CA GLN A 225 -18.87 -2.91 32.89
C GLN A 225 -19.86 -4.03 33.28
N ASP A 226 -20.01 -5.10 32.49
CA ASP A 226 -20.91 -6.23 32.80
C ASP A 226 -20.25 -7.36 33.61
N ALA A 227 -18.93 -7.30 33.80
CA ALA A 227 -18.17 -8.34 34.50
C ALA A 227 -18.40 -8.41 36.02
N ARG A 228 -19.29 -7.58 36.61
CA ARG A 228 -19.58 -7.59 38.04
C ARG A 228 -20.89 -8.28 38.43
N ASP A 229 -21.81 -8.48 37.48
CA ASP A 229 -23.17 -8.98 37.79
C ASP A 229 -23.60 -10.23 36.98
N THR A 230 -22.71 -10.84 36.19
CA THR A 230 -23.10 -11.89 35.22
C THR A 230 -22.66 -13.33 35.54
N ASP A 231 -21.98 -13.58 36.66
CA ASP A 231 -21.52 -14.94 37.01
C ASP A 231 -22.63 -15.84 37.61
N GLU A 232 -23.81 -15.33 37.98
CA GLU A 232 -24.84 -16.14 38.66
C GLU A 232 -26.16 -16.39 37.88
N GLU A 233 -26.48 -15.70 36.77
CA GLU A 233 -27.85 -15.75 36.21
C GLU A 233 -28.07 -16.19 34.76
N ARG A 234 -27.04 -16.60 34.01
CA ARG A 234 -27.30 -17.29 32.73
C ARG A 234 -27.21 -18.79 32.92
N GLY A 235 -28.37 -19.42 33.04
CA GLY A 235 -28.58 -20.84 32.77
C GLY A 235 -28.21 -21.16 31.32
N ALA A 236 -26.91 -21.12 31.04
CA ALA A 236 -26.34 -21.31 29.73
C ALA A 236 -26.52 -22.77 29.38
N GLN A 237 -27.45 -23.03 28.46
CA GLN A 237 -27.46 -24.27 27.71
C GLN A 237 -26.04 -24.50 27.16
N PRO A 238 -25.55 -25.74 27.18
CA PRO A 238 -24.26 -26.04 26.58
C PRO A 238 -24.26 -25.49 25.15
N PRO A 239 -23.21 -24.75 24.73
CA PRO A 239 -23.18 -24.15 23.41
C PRO A 239 -23.39 -25.23 22.35
N GLU A 240 -24.20 -24.91 21.34
CA GLU A 240 -24.37 -25.81 20.20
C GLU A 240 -23.01 -26.08 19.55
N GLN A 241 -22.79 -27.34 19.17
CA GLN A 241 -21.54 -27.76 18.55
C GLN A 241 -21.34 -26.99 17.23
N TYR A 242 -20.16 -26.43 17.04
CA TYR A 242 -19.83 -25.74 15.78
C TYR A 242 -19.78 -26.78 14.65
N PRO A 243 -20.58 -26.62 13.58
CA PRO A 243 -20.71 -27.66 12.54
C PRO A 243 -19.55 -27.70 11.54
N GLY A 244 -18.71 -26.67 11.51
CA GLY A 244 -17.63 -26.51 10.53
C GLY A 244 -16.25 -26.97 11.03
N SER A 245 -15.24 -26.83 10.17
CA SER A 245 -13.85 -27.15 10.54
C SER A 245 -13.21 -26.07 11.43
N LEU A 246 -12.09 -26.41 12.07
CA LEU A 246 -11.30 -25.44 12.84
C LEU A 246 -10.87 -24.24 12.00
N ASP A 247 -10.49 -24.47 10.74
CA ASP A 247 -10.06 -23.39 9.84
C ASP A 247 -11.22 -22.46 9.45
N GLU A 248 -12.42 -23.02 9.25
CA GLU A 248 -13.63 -22.24 9.03
C GLU A 248 -13.97 -21.40 10.26
N ALA A 249 -13.90 -21.99 11.46
CA ALA A 249 -14.13 -21.29 12.72
C ALA A 249 -13.13 -20.14 12.92
N ARG A 250 -11.84 -20.37 12.66
CA ARG A 250 -10.80 -19.33 12.72
C ARG A 250 -11.07 -18.20 11.74
N ARG A 251 -11.50 -18.50 10.51
CA ARG A 251 -11.85 -17.49 9.50
C ARG A 251 -13.05 -16.66 9.94
N VAL A 252 -14.15 -17.31 10.36
CA VAL A 252 -15.37 -16.63 10.81
C VAL A 252 -15.10 -15.79 12.06
N ALA A 253 -14.35 -16.32 13.02
CA ALA A 253 -13.92 -15.57 14.20
C ALA A 253 -13.10 -14.34 13.80
N ALA A 254 -12.11 -14.49 12.92
CA ALA A 254 -11.31 -13.36 12.45
C ALA A 254 -12.16 -12.28 11.75
N GLU A 255 -13.14 -12.68 10.94
CA GLU A 255 -14.09 -11.77 10.28
C GLU A 255 -14.96 -11.02 11.28
N ALA A 256 -15.59 -11.74 12.22
CA ALA A 256 -16.40 -11.13 13.28
C ALA A 256 -15.59 -10.14 14.12
N ARG A 257 -14.36 -10.49 14.48
CA ARG A 257 -13.43 -9.61 15.22
C ARG A 257 -13.08 -8.35 14.43
N ARG A 258 -12.80 -8.49 13.13
CA ARG A 258 -12.54 -7.32 12.25
C ARG A 258 -13.77 -6.43 12.16
N SER A 259 -14.96 -7.00 11.96
CA SER A 259 -16.21 -6.26 11.91
C SER A 259 -16.48 -5.50 13.21
N LEU A 260 -16.33 -6.16 14.37
CA LEU A 260 -16.54 -5.54 15.68
C LEU A 260 -15.58 -4.36 15.91
N ARG A 261 -14.29 -4.53 15.58
CA ARG A 261 -13.32 -3.42 15.67
C ARG A 261 -13.65 -2.27 14.72
N GLY A 262 -14.12 -2.57 13.52
CA GLY A 262 -14.61 -1.57 12.57
C GLY A 262 -15.77 -0.77 13.16
N CYS A 263 -16.82 -1.45 13.62
CA CYS A 263 -17.97 -0.79 14.25
C CYS A 263 -17.60 0.00 15.51
N ALA A 264 -16.67 -0.48 16.33
CA ALA A 264 -16.18 0.25 17.50
C ALA A 264 -15.39 1.51 17.12
N ALA A 265 -14.58 1.43 16.06
CA ALA A 265 -13.89 2.60 15.51
C ALA A 265 -14.88 3.62 14.93
N ASP A 266 -15.89 3.15 14.19
CA ASP A 266 -16.95 4.00 13.64
C ASP A 266 -17.77 4.69 14.74
N LEU A 267 -18.11 3.96 15.81
CA LEU A 267 -18.78 4.52 16.99
C LEU A 267 -17.91 5.59 17.65
N SER A 268 -16.63 5.29 17.91
CA SER A 268 -15.70 6.26 18.52
C SER A 268 -15.50 7.50 17.65
N ALA A 269 -15.49 7.35 16.32
CA ALA A 269 -15.40 8.44 15.37
C ALA A 269 -16.68 9.30 15.39
N ALA A 270 -17.85 8.66 15.36
CA ALA A 270 -19.14 9.32 15.44
C ALA A 270 -19.31 10.11 16.76
N GLU A 271 -18.94 9.52 17.90
CA GLU A 271 -18.95 10.20 19.19
C GLU A 271 -18.01 11.40 19.23
N SER A 272 -16.82 11.28 18.63
CA SER A 272 -15.85 12.38 18.58
C SER A 272 -16.34 13.52 17.70
N ALA A 273 -16.92 13.20 16.53
CA ALA A 273 -17.56 14.20 15.66
C ALA A 273 -18.76 14.89 16.34
N LEU A 274 -19.54 14.13 17.12
CA LEU A 274 -20.64 14.68 17.91
C LEU A 274 -20.14 15.66 18.98
N ARG A 275 -19.08 15.29 19.72
CA ARG A 275 -18.43 16.17 20.70
C ARG A 275 -17.89 17.44 20.05
N GLU A 276 -17.19 17.34 18.92
CA GLU A 276 -16.67 18.50 18.18
C GLU A 276 -17.80 19.43 17.71
N THR A 277 -18.88 18.87 17.17
CA THR A 277 -20.03 19.66 16.69
C THR A 277 -20.74 20.37 17.86
N SER A 278 -20.90 19.68 18.99
CA SER A 278 -21.40 20.28 20.24
C SER A 278 -20.51 21.43 20.71
N ASP A 279 -19.19 21.26 20.68
CA ASP A 279 -18.24 22.32 21.07
C ASP A 279 -18.32 23.54 20.14
N ILE A 280 -18.46 23.32 18.82
CA ILE A 280 -18.69 24.40 17.85
C ILE A 280 -19.97 25.16 18.19
N LEU A 281 -21.06 24.45 18.51
CA LEU A 281 -22.33 25.06 18.88
C LEU A 281 -22.21 25.90 20.17
N VAL A 282 -21.56 25.37 21.21
CA VAL A 282 -21.31 26.08 22.47
C VAL A 282 -20.42 27.30 22.25
N ARG A 283 -19.35 27.18 21.45
CA ARG A 283 -18.46 28.29 21.11
C ARG A 283 -19.21 29.37 20.34
N HIS A 284 -20.05 28.98 19.39
CA HIS A 284 -20.90 29.90 18.63
C HIS A 284 -21.85 30.66 19.56
N ALA A 285 -22.52 29.97 20.48
CA ALA A 285 -23.40 30.59 21.47
C ALA A 285 -22.65 31.53 22.43
N ASN A 286 -21.39 31.24 22.77
CA ASN A 286 -20.54 32.07 23.62
C ASN A 286 -19.84 33.23 22.89
N SER A 287 -19.97 33.34 21.56
CA SER A 287 -19.36 34.44 20.81
C SER A 287 -19.89 35.81 21.25
N THR A 288 -18.98 36.77 21.45
CA THR A 288 -19.29 38.15 21.87
C THR A 288 -20.23 38.86 20.90
N ARG A 289 -20.19 38.50 19.60
CA ARG A 289 -21.11 39.06 18.59
C ARG A 289 -22.60 38.83 18.90
N TYR A 290 -22.91 37.81 19.70
CA TYR A 290 -24.27 37.44 20.07
C TYR A 290 -24.62 37.73 21.53
N GLU A 291 -23.79 38.51 22.23
CA GLU A 291 -24.02 38.82 23.63
C GLU A 291 -25.36 39.52 23.87
N GLN A 292 -25.79 40.37 22.93
CA GLN A 292 -27.06 41.08 22.99
C GLN A 292 -28.28 40.19 22.66
N VAL A 293 -28.07 38.97 22.13
CA VAL A 293 -29.16 38.05 21.78
C VAL A 293 -29.68 37.37 23.04
N ARG A 294 -30.86 37.79 23.51
CA ARG A 294 -31.52 37.27 24.73
C ARG A 294 -32.52 36.15 24.44
N THR A 295 -32.15 35.17 23.63
CA THR A 295 -33.02 34.01 23.36
C THR A 295 -32.86 32.93 24.45
N PRO A 296 -33.95 32.32 24.95
CA PRO A 296 -33.86 31.26 25.96
C PRO A 296 -33.00 30.07 25.51
N ALA A 297 -33.08 29.72 24.23
CA ALA A 297 -32.30 28.61 23.67
C ALA A 297 -30.79 28.88 23.68
N ARG A 298 -30.34 30.15 23.56
CA ARG A 298 -28.92 30.49 23.72
C ARG A 298 -28.44 30.25 25.16
N ALA A 299 -29.28 30.56 26.16
CA ALA A 299 -28.95 30.26 27.55
C ALA A 299 -28.86 28.75 27.78
N GLN A 300 -29.85 27.99 27.29
CA GLN A 300 -29.85 26.52 27.37
C GLN A 300 -28.60 25.89 26.74
N ILE A 301 -28.20 26.31 25.53
CA ILE A 301 -26.99 25.81 24.85
C ILE A 301 -25.72 26.05 25.68
N ARG A 302 -25.66 27.15 26.43
CA ARG A 302 -24.48 27.50 27.25
C ARG A 302 -24.44 26.77 28.60
N GLU A 303 -25.61 26.46 29.16
CA GLU A 303 -25.75 25.88 30.50
C GLU A 303 -25.81 24.36 30.49
N LEU A 304 -26.31 23.74 29.41
CA LEU A 304 -26.39 22.29 29.28
C LEU A 304 -25.00 21.67 29.11
N PRO A 305 -24.73 20.50 29.72
CA PRO A 305 -23.55 19.70 29.42
C PRO A 305 -23.51 19.32 27.94
N ALA A 306 -22.30 19.30 27.33
CA ALA A 306 -22.13 19.01 25.91
C ALA A 306 -22.74 17.67 25.47
N ALA A 307 -22.78 16.67 26.36
CA ALA A 307 -23.39 15.37 26.12
C ALA A 307 -24.93 15.40 26.00
N ALA A 308 -25.59 16.39 26.60
CA ALA A 308 -27.05 16.53 26.58
C ALA A 308 -27.56 17.40 25.41
N LEU A 309 -26.65 18.13 24.73
CA LEU A 309 -27.00 18.99 23.59
C LEU A 309 -27.64 18.23 22.41
N PRO A 310 -27.14 17.05 22.00
CA PRO A 310 -27.69 16.32 20.84
C PRO A 310 -29.18 15.97 21.00
N GLU A 311 -29.61 15.63 22.21
CA GLU A 311 -31.01 15.29 22.52
C GLU A 311 -31.98 16.46 22.27
N HIS A 312 -31.48 17.69 22.39
CA HIS A 312 -32.26 18.92 22.25
C HIS A 312 -32.13 19.56 20.86
N ALA A 313 -31.10 19.19 20.09
CA ALA A 313 -30.74 19.82 18.82
C ALA A 313 -31.89 19.81 17.80
N ALA A 314 -32.57 18.69 17.61
CA ALA A 314 -33.67 18.57 16.66
C ALA A 314 -34.84 19.51 17.01
N LYS A 315 -35.24 19.55 18.30
CA LYS A 315 -36.30 20.42 18.79
C LYS A 315 -35.95 21.89 18.62
N TRP A 316 -34.70 22.29 18.88
CA TRP A 316 -34.25 23.66 18.64
C TRP A 316 -34.26 24.01 17.16
N ALA A 317 -33.80 23.11 16.27
CA ALA A 317 -33.80 23.35 14.83
C ALA A 317 -35.22 23.57 14.30
N GLU A 318 -36.18 22.74 14.70
CA GLU A 318 -37.59 22.89 14.36
C GLU A 318 -38.17 24.21 14.88
N ALA A 319 -37.86 24.58 16.12
CA ALA A 319 -38.33 25.83 16.72
C ALA A 319 -37.70 27.08 16.07
N PHE A 320 -36.45 26.99 15.62
CA PHE A 320 -35.74 28.10 14.98
C PHE A 320 -36.11 28.28 13.51
N ALA A 321 -36.52 27.22 12.79
CA ALA A 321 -36.78 27.30 11.37
C ALA A 321 -37.78 28.39 10.95
N PRO A 322 -38.95 28.59 11.63
CA PRO A 322 -39.85 29.69 11.30
C PRO A 322 -39.24 31.07 11.55
N ARG A 323 -38.49 31.22 12.65
CA ARG A 323 -37.86 32.49 13.02
C ARG A 323 -36.72 32.85 12.07
N LEU A 324 -35.94 31.86 11.64
CA LEU A 324 -34.91 32.03 10.64
C LEU A 324 -35.52 32.55 9.34
N ARG A 325 -36.62 31.94 8.87
CA ARG A 325 -37.32 32.39 7.65
C ARG A 325 -37.76 33.85 7.75
N VAL A 326 -38.42 34.23 8.84
CA VAL A 326 -38.88 35.62 9.04
C VAL A 326 -37.69 36.59 9.07
N LEU A 327 -36.62 36.27 9.79
CA LEU A 327 -35.44 37.13 9.84
C LEU A 327 -34.74 37.25 8.49
N THR A 328 -34.70 36.17 7.70
CA THR A 328 -34.20 36.21 6.31
C THR A 328 -35.07 37.13 5.45
N ASP A 329 -36.39 36.95 5.49
CA ASP A 329 -37.33 37.79 4.72
C ASP A 329 -37.22 39.29 5.12
N GLU A 330 -37.04 39.57 6.42
CA GLU A 330 -36.82 40.92 6.95
C GLU A 330 -35.48 41.50 6.48
N LEU A 331 -34.39 40.73 6.47
CA LEU A 331 -33.09 41.16 5.94
C LEU A 331 -33.17 41.46 4.45
N ASP A 332 -33.81 40.59 3.67
CA ASP A 332 -34.02 40.79 2.23
C ASP A 332 -34.90 42.03 1.97
N GLN A 333 -35.87 42.31 2.84
CA GLN A 333 -36.66 43.53 2.77
C GLN A 333 -35.84 44.78 3.13
N LEU A 334 -34.93 44.69 4.10
CA LEU A 334 -34.02 45.78 4.45
C LEU A 334 -33.04 46.10 3.31
N GLU A 335 -32.53 45.08 2.61
CA GLU A 335 -31.68 45.26 1.42
C GLU A 335 -32.45 45.96 0.29
N ARG A 336 -33.67 45.50 -0.02
CA ARG A 336 -34.54 46.17 -1.01
C ARG A 336 -34.86 47.62 -0.62
N ASN A 337 -35.09 47.88 0.66
CA ASN A 337 -35.33 49.24 1.15
C ASN A 337 -34.07 50.10 1.02
N ARG A 338 -32.88 49.55 1.34
CA ARG A 338 -31.59 50.22 1.14
C ARG A 338 -31.41 50.60 -0.32
N ASP A 339 -31.62 49.66 -1.24
CA ASP A 339 -31.46 49.90 -2.68
C ASP A 339 -32.43 50.98 -3.18
N SER A 340 -33.67 50.98 -2.69
CA SER A 340 -34.62 52.06 -3.02
C SER A 340 -34.20 53.42 -2.49
N ILE A 341 -33.57 53.49 -1.30
CA ILE A 341 -33.04 54.74 -0.74
C ILE A 341 -31.83 55.20 -1.56
N VAL A 342 -30.92 54.28 -1.94
CA VAL A 342 -29.77 54.56 -2.80
C VAL A 342 -30.24 55.11 -4.14
N ASP A 343 -31.26 54.50 -4.76
CA ASP A 343 -31.81 54.95 -6.03
C ASP A 343 -32.43 56.35 -5.96
N ARG A 344 -33.18 56.66 -4.89
CA ARG A 344 -33.71 58.01 -4.66
C ARG A 344 -32.61 59.03 -4.41
N LEU A 345 -31.59 58.67 -3.63
CA LEU A 345 -30.44 59.54 -3.38
C LEU A 345 -29.67 59.80 -4.67
N ARG A 346 -29.50 58.77 -5.51
CA ARG A 346 -28.92 58.89 -6.85
C ARG A 346 -29.65 59.95 -7.67
N GLY A 347 -30.97 59.89 -7.76
CA GLY A 347 -31.74 60.91 -8.50
C GLY A 347 -31.55 62.33 -7.97
N LEU A 348 -31.41 62.50 -6.65
CA LEU A 348 -31.14 63.81 -6.04
C LEU A 348 -29.72 64.31 -6.32
N VAL A 349 -28.72 63.43 -6.27
CA VAL A 349 -27.32 63.73 -6.65
C VAL A 349 -27.24 64.05 -8.15
N GLU A 350 -27.89 63.24 -8.97
CA GLU A 350 -28.32 63.44 -10.37
C GLU A 350 -28.63 64.91 -10.66
N SER A 351 -29.74 65.34 -10.03
CA SER A 351 -30.26 66.69 -10.12
C SER A 351 -29.27 67.75 -9.64
N SER A 352 -28.53 67.48 -8.57
CA SER A 352 -27.59 68.45 -7.98
C SER A 352 -26.38 68.70 -8.90
N LEU A 353 -25.87 67.66 -9.56
CA LEU A 353 -24.82 67.78 -10.60
C LEU A 353 -25.33 68.55 -11.82
N ALA A 354 -26.59 68.32 -12.22
CA ALA A 354 -27.24 69.10 -13.27
C ALA A 354 -27.42 70.58 -12.89
N THR A 355 -27.71 70.89 -11.62
CA THR A 355 -27.76 72.26 -11.09
C THR A 355 -26.39 72.94 -11.19
N LEU A 356 -25.28 72.25 -10.87
CA LEU A 356 -23.93 72.79 -11.02
C LEU A 356 -23.59 73.16 -12.47
N ARG A 357 -23.98 72.30 -13.43
CA ARG A 357 -23.83 72.60 -14.87
C ARG A 357 -24.69 73.77 -15.32
N SER A 358 -25.92 73.84 -14.80
CA SER A 358 -26.83 74.94 -15.09
C SER A 358 -26.28 76.26 -14.55
N ALA A 359 -25.62 76.26 -13.39
CA ALA A 359 -24.94 77.45 -12.86
C ALA A 359 -23.84 77.95 -13.80
N GLN A 360 -23.00 77.07 -14.36
CA GLN A 360 -22.02 77.44 -15.39
C GLN A 360 -22.70 78.02 -16.63
N ARG A 361 -23.74 77.36 -17.16
CA ARG A 361 -24.46 77.82 -18.35
C ARG A 361 -25.10 79.20 -18.15
N LEU A 362 -25.73 79.42 -17.00
CA LEU A 362 -26.36 80.70 -16.65
C LEU A 362 -25.34 81.79 -16.37
N SER A 363 -24.12 81.46 -15.95
CA SER A 363 -23.06 82.44 -15.76
C SER A 363 -22.47 83.01 -17.07
N ARG A 364 -22.99 82.60 -18.23
CA ARG A 364 -22.55 83.11 -19.53
C ARG A 364 -22.83 84.60 -19.63
N LEU A 365 -21.78 85.36 -19.94
CA LEU A 365 -21.82 86.80 -20.01
C LEU A 365 -22.45 87.31 -21.31
N PRO A 366 -23.16 88.45 -21.27
CA PRO A 366 -23.78 89.06 -22.44
C PRO A 366 -22.73 89.54 -23.46
N GLU A 367 -23.18 89.77 -24.69
CA GLU A 367 -22.35 90.39 -25.73
C GLU A 367 -22.02 91.86 -25.37
N GLY A 368 -20.87 92.36 -25.82
CA GLY A 368 -20.44 93.75 -25.60
C GLY A 368 -19.44 93.97 -24.47
N LEU A 369 -18.91 92.89 -23.86
CA LEU A 369 -17.91 92.92 -22.79
C LEU A 369 -16.50 92.55 -23.28
N GLY A 370 -16.15 92.90 -24.51
CA GLY A 370 -14.83 92.55 -25.08
C GLY A 370 -14.58 91.03 -25.11
N GLU A 371 -13.40 90.57 -24.66
CA GLU A 371 -13.02 89.15 -24.62
C GLU A 371 -13.91 88.30 -23.70
N TRP A 372 -14.67 88.93 -22.80
CA TRP A 372 -15.61 88.24 -21.90
C TRP A 372 -16.94 87.91 -22.58
N SER A 373 -17.23 88.48 -23.75
CA SER A 373 -18.49 88.24 -24.46
C SER A 373 -18.68 86.75 -24.74
N GLY A 374 -19.79 86.18 -24.28
CA GLY A 374 -20.10 84.76 -24.46
C GLY A 374 -19.29 83.78 -23.61
N GLN A 375 -18.34 84.25 -22.79
CA GLN A 375 -17.60 83.41 -21.85
C GLN A 375 -18.45 83.10 -20.61
N GLU A 376 -18.28 81.92 -20.02
CA GLU A 376 -18.87 81.62 -18.72
C GLU A 376 -18.07 82.30 -17.60
N PHE A 377 -18.72 83.17 -16.83
CA PHE A 377 -18.10 83.79 -15.65
C PHE A 377 -17.65 82.75 -14.63
N LEU A 378 -18.48 81.71 -14.42
CA LEU A 378 -18.21 80.55 -13.57
C LEU A 378 -17.91 79.34 -14.45
N ARG A 379 -16.74 78.73 -14.29
CA ARG A 379 -16.39 77.46 -14.96
C ARG A 379 -16.29 76.35 -13.92
N VAL A 380 -17.18 75.36 -14.03
CA VAL A 380 -17.26 74.23 -13.11
C VAL A 380 -16.78 72.98 -13.84
N ARG A 381 -15.73 72.34 -13.32
CA ARG A 381 -15.17 71.10 -13.87
C ARG A 381 -15.28 69.98 -12.84
N PHE A 382 -15.89 68.89 -13.24
CA PHE A 382 -15.92 67.64 -12.48
C PHE A 382 -16.08 66.46 -13.44
N GLU A 383 -15.71 65.28 -12.98
CA GLU A 383 -15.88 64.02 -13.69
C GLU A 383 -17.18 63.37 -13.21
N GLU A 384 -18.04 62.98 -14.15
CA GLU A 384 -19.25 62.22 -13.79
C GLU A 384 -18.90 60.75 -13.66
N PRO A 385 -19.24 60.12 -12.52
CA PRO A 385 -19.12 58.68 -12.40
C PRO A 385 -20.11 57.98 -13.32
N ASP A 386 -19.76 56.78 -13.78
CA ASP A 386 -20.75 55.89 -14.38
C ASP A 386 -21.81 55.48 -13.35
N GLN A 387 -22.98 55.02 -13.83
CA GLN A 387 -24.11 54.71 -12.96
C GLN A 387 -23.80 53.63 -11.92
N THR A 388 -22.99 52.62 -12.27
CA THR A 388 -22.65 51.52 -11.38
C THR A 388 -21.78 52.02 -10.23
N THR A 389 -20.71 52.74 -10.55
CA THR A 389 -19.82 53.38 -9.58
C THR A 389 -20.58 54.36 -8.67
N LEU A 390 -21.53 55.11 -9.22
CA LEU A 390 -22.34 56.05 -8.43
C LEU A 390 -23.22 55.31 -7.41
N VAL A 391 -23.91 54.25 -7.80
CA VAL A 391 -24.77 53.45 -6.91
C VAL A 391 -23.95 52.84 -5.77
N GLU A 392 -22.78 52.28 -6.07
CA GLU A 392 -21.90 51.69 -5.05
C GLU A 392 -21.46 52.73 -4.01
N ARG A 393 -20.95 53.88 -4.45
CA ARG A 393 -20.50 54.95 -3.54
C ARG A 393 -21.63 55.54 -2.70
N LEU A 394 -22.82 55.69 -3.28
CA LEU A 394 -23.99 56.16 -2.53
C LEU A 394 -24.48 55.13 -1.51
N GLY A 395 -24.34 53.83 -1.83
CA GLY A 395 -24.52 52.72 -0.89
C GLY A 395 -23.61 52.87 0.33
N GLU A 396 -22.31 53.09 0.11
CA GLU A 396 -21.35 53.30 1.19
C GLU A 396 -21.70 54.52 2.07
N VAL A 397 -22.11 55.65 1.46
CA VAL A 397 -22.53 56.85 2.21
C VAL A 397 -23.73 56.56 3.10
N ILE A 398 -24.72 55.79 2.61
CA ILE A 398 -25.90 55.40 3.38
C ILE A 398 -25.53 54.44 4.50
N ASP A 399 -24.65 53.48 4.24
CA ASP A 399 -24.22 52.48 5.21
C ASP A 399 -23.38 53.13 6.33
N GLU A 400 -22.45 54.03 5.98
CA GLU A 400 -21.66 54.79 6.95
C GLU A 400 -22.54 55.69 7.81
N ALA A 401 -23.47 56.43 7.18
CA ALA A 401 -24.42 57.28 7.89
C ALA A 401 -25.30 56.47 8.86
N THR A 402 -25.75 55.29 8.43
CA THR A 402 -26.57 54.39 9.25
C THR A 402 -25.76 53.82 10.41
N SER A 403 -24.54 53.32 10.17
CA SER A 403 -23.66 52.81 11.22
C SER A 403 -23.31 53.86 12.28
N THR A 404 -23.07 55.11 11.84
CA THR A 404 -22.71 56.22 12.73
C THR A 404 -23.88 56.61 13.62
N ALA A 405 -25.09 56.63 13.05
CA ALA A 405 -26.32 56.90 13.79
C ALA A 405 -26.58 55.83 14.86
N VAL A 406 -26.45 54.55 14.49
CA VAL A 406 -26.61 53.41 15.42
C VAL A 406 -25.57 53.47 16.55
N ARG A 407 -24.30 53.74 16.24
CA ARG A 407 -23.23 53.87 17.25
C ARG A 407 -23.45 55.01 18.24
N LYS A 408 -24.04 56.13 17.78
CA LYS A 408 -24.24 57.32 18.61
C LYS A 408 -25.56 57.30 19.40
N ASN A 409 -26.42 56.29 19.23
CA ASN A 409 -27.79 56.29 19.76
C ASN A 409 -28.53 57.61 19.48
N ALA A 410 -28.20 58.25 18.35
CA ALA A 410 -28.75 59.55 18.00
C ALA A 410 -30.13 59.37 17.36
N ASP A 411 -31.03 60.29 17.65
CA ASP A 411 -32.35 60.33 17.03
C ASP A 411 -32.20 60.39 15.50
N LEU A 412 -32.87 59.49 14.76
CA LEU A 412 -32.71 59.28 13.32
C LEU A 412 -33.23 60.45 12.45
N ARG A 413 -33.46 61.62 13.04
CA ARG A 413 -33.76 62.87 12.34
C ARG A 413 -32.51 63.32 11.57
N ARG A 414 -32.30 62.67 10.44
CA ARG A 414 -31.21 62.93 9.50
C ARG A 414 -31.39 64.32 8.91
N ASP A 415 -30.34 65.11 8.94
CA ASP A 415 -30.26 66.28 8.08
C ASP A 415 -30.12 65.81 6.63
N GLY A 416 -31.23 65.86 5.88
CA GLY A 416 -31.29 65.44 4.48
C GLY A 416 -30.33 66.24 3.59
N MET A 417 -30.06 67.50 3.92
CA MET A 417 -29.12 68.33 3.17
C MET A 417 -27.68 67.84 3.38
N SER A 418 -27.29 67.56 4.62
CA SER A 418 -25.97 66.98 4.91
C SER A 418 -25.76 65.64 4.20
N LEU A 419 -26.79 64.78 4.13
CA LEU A 419 -26.70 63.50 3.42
C LEU A 419 -26.53 63.69 1.91
N LEU A 420 -27.30 64.62 1.32
CA LEU A 420 -27.17 64.97 -0.09
C LEU A 420 -25.78 65.52 -0.42
N LEU A 421 -25.26 66.44 0.39
CA LEU A 421 -23.91 67.01 0.20
C LEU A 421 -22.82 65.94 0.28
N ARG A 422 -22.96 64.98 1.20
CA ARG A 422 -22.05 63.82 1.27
C ARG A 422 -22.16 62.94 0.03
N GLY A 423 -23.38 62.69 -0.45
CA GLY A 423 -23.62 61.93 -1.68
C GLY A 423 -23.00 62.61 -2.91
N VAL A 424 -23.19 63.92 -3.06
CA VAL A 424 -22.55 64.71 -4.13
C VAL A 424 -21.03 64.68 -3.99
N HIS A 425 -20.50 64.84 -2.79
CA HIS A 425 -19.05 64.76 -2.56
C HIS A 425 -18.49 63.39 -2.96
N ALA A 426 -19.14 62.30 -2.55
CA ALA A 426 -18.74 60.94 -2.90
C ALA A 426 -18.81 60.68 -4.41
N ALA A 427 -19.86 61.18 -5.09
CA ALA A 427 -19.99 61.10 -6.54
C ALA A 427 -18.80 61.74 -7.27
N LEU A 428 -18.22 62.81 -6.72
CA LEU A 428 -17.14 63.56 -7.36
C LEU A 428 -15.72 63.08 -6.99
N GLN A 429 -15.55 62.12 -6.09
CA GLN A 429 -14.24 61.56 -5.77
C GLN A 429 -13.64 60.77 -6.96
N PRO A 430 -12.30 60.66 -7.10
CA PRO A 430 -11.28 61.23 -6.22
C PRO A 430 -10.92 62.70 -6.54
N ARG A 431 -11.31 63.20 -7.72
CA ARG A 431 -10.84 64.50 -8.24
C ARG A 431 -11.56 65.71 -7.61
N GLY A 432 -12.77 65.51 -7.12
CA GLY A 432 -13.61 66.57 -6.56
C GLY A 432 -14.15 67.52 -7.63
N VAL A 433 -14.57 68.71 -7.17
CA VAL A 433 -15.03 69.80 -8.03
C VAL A 433 -13.96 70.89 -8.12
N SER A 434 -13.62 71.28 -9.34
CA SER A 434 -12.80 72.45 -9.60
C SER A 434 -13.70 73.58 -10.12
N VAL A 435 -13.67 74.72 -9.44
CA VAL A 435 -14.43 75.91 -9.82
C VAL A 435 -13.46 77.04 -10.07
N GLU A 436 -13.51 77.62 -11.26
CA GLU A 436 -12.70 78.76 -11.69
C GLU A 436 -13.62 79.92 -12.07
N ILE A 437 -13.17 81.14 -11.84
CA ILE A 437 -13.95 82.34 -12.13
C ILE A 437 -13.10 83.33 -12.92
N LEU A 438 -13.73 84.04 -13.85
CA LEU A 438 -13.06 85.10 -14.60
C LEU A 438 -12.65 86.27 -13.69
N LYS A 439 -11.39 86.69 -13.79
CA LYS A 439 -10.83 87.78 -12.97
C LYS A 439 -11.22 89.16 -13.55
N PRO A 440 -12.05 89.96 -12.87
CA PRO A 440 -12.54 91.22 -13.42
C PRO A 440 -11.43 92.27 -13.43
N ASP A 441 -10.71 92.37 -14.54
CA ASP A 441 -9.63 93.34 -14.73
C ASP A 441 -10.02 94.42 -15.73
N ALA A 442 -9.33 95.56 -15.72
CA ALA A 442 -9.66 96.72 -16.55
C ALA A 442 -9.60 96.43 -18.06
N VAL A 443 -8.78 95.45 -18.46
CA VAL A 443 -8.63 95.00 -19.86
C VAL A 443 -9.57 93.84 -20.22
N LEU A 444 -10.36 93.35 -19.27
CA LEU A 444 -11.30 92.23 -19.43
C LEU A 444 -10.63 91.00 -20.09
N ARG A 445 -9.43 90.63 -19.63
CA ARG A 445 -8.72 89.43 -20.12
C ARG A 445 -9.48 88.18 -19.72
N ALA A 446 -9.49 87.16 -20.57
CA ALA A 446 -10.06 85.84 -20.25
C ALA A 446 -9.22 85.01 -19.23
N GLU A 447 -8.67 85.66 -18.20
CA GLU A 447 -7.92 85.03 -17.12
C GLU A 447 -8.87 84.43 -16.08
N ARG A 448 -8.63 83.17 -15.72
CA ARG A 448 -9.45 82.43 -14.75
C ARG A 448 -8.65 82.10 -13.50
N VAL A 449 -9.25 82.32 -12.34
CA VAL A 449 -8.64 82.03 -11.04
C VAL A 449 -9.51 81.00 -10.28
N PRO A 450 -8.91 79.97 -9.67
CA PRO A 450 -9.63 79.03 -8.82
C PRO A 450 -10.33 79.76 -7.67
N VAL A 451 -11.57 79.36 -7.34
CA VAL A 451 -12.37 80.02 -6.29
C VAL A 451 -11.65 80.06 -4.93
N GLY A 452 -10.90 79.01 -4.60
CA GLY A 452 -10.12 78.93 -3.35
C GLY A 452 -9.00 79.97 -3.22
N GLN A 453 -8.59 80.63 -4.32
CA GLN A 453 -7.51 81.64 -4.35
C GLN A 453 -8.04 83.07 -4.53
N MET A 454 -9.37 83.27 -4.56
CA MET A 454 -9.96 84.58 -4.81
C MET A 454 -9.58 85.64 -3.78
N GLY A 455 -9.55 85.27 -2.50
CA GLY A 455 -9.25 86.19 -1.40
C GLY A 455 -7.85 86.78 -1.48
N ASP A 456 -6.91 86.05 -2.08
CA ASP A 456 -5.49 86.43 -2.14
C ASP A 456 -5.15 87.17 -3.45
N VAL A 457 -5.86 86.89 -4.54
CA VAL A 457 -5.52 87.37 -5.90
C VAL A 457 -6.34 88.59 -6.33
N PHE A 458 -7.54 88.79 -5.79
CA PHE A 458 -8.46 89.85 -6.23
C PHE A 458 -8.32 91.09 -5.35
N SER A 459 -8.34 92.28 -5.96
CA SER A 459 -8.45 93.52 -5.18
C SER A 459 -9.82 93.62 -4.50
N GLY A 460 -9.95 94.50 -3.48
CA GLY A 460 -11.21 94.68 -2.76
C GLY A 460 -12.41 95.00 -3.68
N GLY A 461 -12.19 95.77 -4.76
CA GLY A 461 -13.22 96.08 -5.75
C GLY A 461 -13.51 94.93 -6.73
N GLN A 462 -12.48 94.17 -7.09
CA GLN A 462 -12.61 92.98 -7.94
C GLN A 462 -13.37 91.86 -7.21
N LEU A 463 -13.07 91.64 -5.93
CA LEU A 463 -13.75 90.67 -5.09
C LEU A 463 -15.23 91.02 -4.92
N LEU A 464 -15.56 92.30 -4.68
CA LEU A 464 -16.95 92.76 -4.62
C LEU A 464 -17.68 92.52 -5.94
N THR A 465 -17.05 92.85 -7.06
CA THR A 465 -17.61 92.66 -8.41
C THR A 465 -17.89 91.19 -8.70
N ALA A 466 -16.93 90.32 -8.37
CA ALA A 466 -17.09 88.89 -8.53
C ALA A 466 -18.19 88.31 -7.61
N ALA A 467 -18.30 88.82 -6.37
CA ALA A 467 -19.36 88.43 -5.45
C ALA A 467 -20.75 88.85 -5.96
N ILE A 468 -20.89 90.05 -6.53
CA ILE A 468 -22.14 90.50 -7.16
C ILE A 468 -22.51 89.60 -8.34
N ALA A 469 -21.56 89.29 -9.22
CA ALA A 469 -21.78 88.41 -10.36
C ALA A 469 -22.17 86.98 -9.94
N LEU A 470 -21.51 86.43 -8.91
CA LEU A 470 -21.87 85.15 -8.29
C LEU A 470 -23.28 85.19 -7.71
N TYR A 471 -23.63 86.24 -6.95
CA TYR A 471 -24.97 86.42 -6.40
C TYR A 471 -26.02 86.45 -7.51
N CYS A 472 -25.78 87.23 -8.58
CA CYS A 472 -26.70 87.33 -9.70
C CYS A 472 -26.89 85.95 -10.37
N THR A 473 -25.81 85.18 -10.52
CA THR A 473 -25.86 83.82 -11.08
C THR A 473 -26.70 82.90 -10.19
N MET A 474 -26.53 82.96 -8.87
CA MET A 474 -27.32 82.18 -7.91
C MET A 474 -28.80 82.60 -7.87
N ALA A 475 -29.08 83.90 -7.99
CA ALA A 475 -30.44 84.43 -8.04
C ALA A 475 -31.16 83.95 -9.31
N ALA A 476 -30.49 83.99 -10.46
CA ALA A 476 -31.00 83.47 -11.73
C ALA A 476 -31.23 81.95 -11.66
N LEU A 477 -30.26 81.19 -11.14
CA LEU A 477 -30.38 79.74 -10.94
C LEU A 477 -31.60 79.39 -10.09
N ARG A 478 -31.78 80.07 -8.95
CA ARG A 478 -32.93 79.88 -8.05
C ARG A 478 -34.26 80.25 -8.72
N SER A 479 -34.27 81.23 -9.61
CA SER A 479 -35.47 81.59 -10.37
C SER A 479 -35.86 80.47 -11.35
N ASN A 480 -34.88 79.92 -12.07
CA ASN A 480 -35.08 78.84 -13.03
C ASN A 480 -35.53 77.54 -12.34
N ASP A 481 -34.92 77.17 -11.22
CA ASP A 481 -35.30 75.98 -10.43
C ASP A 481 -36.76 76.04 -9.91
N ARG A 482 -37.34 77.24 -9.78
CA ARG A 482 -38.76 77.45 -9.41
C ARG A 482 -39.72 77.42 -10.60
N GLY A 483 -39.26 77.02 -11.78
CA GLY A 483 -40.06 77.02 -13.01
C GLY A 483 -40.39 78.41 -13.54
N ARG A 484 -39.64 79.44 -13.12
CA ARG A 484 -39.83 80.83 -13.57
C ARG A 484 -38.92 81.20 -14.74
N ASP A 485 -38.61 80.24 -15.62
CA ASP A 485 -37.79 80.43 -16.84
C ASP A 485 -38.26 81.59 -17.72
N LYS A 486 -39.54 82.00 -17.62
CA LYS A 486 -40.14 83.06 -18.45
C LYS A 486 -40.10 84.45 -17.81
N HIS A 487 -39.70 84.60 -16.56
CA HIS A 487 -39.63 85.91 -15.91
C HIS A 487 -38.24 86.51 -16.11
N ARG A 488 -38.18 87.66 -16.78
CA ARG A 488 -36.95 88.44 -16.98
C ARG A 488 -36.29 88.94 -15.68
N HIS A 489 -36.89 88.68 -14.51
CA HIS A 489 -36.50 89.29 -13.24
C HIS A 489 -36.21 88.20 -12.21
N ALA A 490 -34.93 88.03 -11.85
CA ALA A 490 -34.43 87.08 -10.87
C ALA A 490 -34.42 87.62 -9.43
N GLY A 491 -34.53 88.95 -9.25
CA GLY A 491 -34.69 89.60 -7.96
C GLY A 491 -34.03 90.98 -7.87
N THR A 492 -33.83 91.46 -6.64
CA THR A 492 -33.20 92.75 -6.34
C THR A 492 -32.06 92.52 -5.34
N LEU A 493 -30.90 93.13 -5.57
CA LEU A 493 -29.73 93.09 -4.69
C LEU A 493 -29.45 94.49 -4.12
N PHE A 494 -29.60 94.63 -2.82
CA PHE A 494 -29.21 95.83 -2.07
C PHE A 494 -27.74 95.75 -1.69
N LEU A 495 -27.00 96.81 -1.96
CA LEU A 495 -25.58 96.93 -1.67
C LEU A 495 -25.34 98.20 -0.85
N ASP A 496 -24.82 98.02 0.35
CA ASP A 496 -24.49 99.12 1.23
C ASP A 496 -23.04 99.58 1.05
N ASN A 497 -22.89 100.82 0.61
CA ASN A 497 -21.64 101.49 0.28
C ASN A 497 -20.68 100.70 -0.64
N PRO A 498 -21.15 100.10 -1.75
CA PRO A 498 -20.29 99.32 -2.65
C PRO A 498 -19.23 100.17 -3.36
N ILE A 499 -19.55 101.44 -3.64
CA ILE A 499 -18.66 102.38 -4.34
C ILE A 499 -17.38 102.63 -3.55
N GLY A 500 -17.43 102.62 -2.21
CA GLY A 500 -16.23 102.79 -1.38
C GLY A 500 -15.18 101.68 -1.55
N ARG A 501 -15.56 100.53 -2.12
CA ARG A 501 -14.64 99.43 -2.43
C ARG A 501 -14.42 99.22 -3.93
N ALA A 502 -15.38 99.57 -4.78
CA ALA A 502 -15.32 99.41 -6.23
C ALA A 502 -15.85 100.67 -6.95
N ASN A 503 -15.05 101.73 -7.03
CA ASN A 503 -15.43 102.97 -7.74
C ASN A 503 -14.89 103.06 -9.18
N ALA A 504 -14.06 102.11 -9.61
CA ALA A 504 -13.54 102.11 -10.97
C ALA A 504 -14.67 101.85 -11.99
N THR A 505 -14.74 102.69 -13.03
CA THR A 505 -15.80 102.67 -14.05
C THR A 505 -16.04 101.28 -14.65
N TYR A 506 -14.96 100.59 -15.06
CA TYR A 506 -15.07 99.26 -15.67
C TYR A 506 -15.69 98.21 -14.74
N LEU A 507 -15.49 98.31 -13.41
CA LEU A 507 -16.10 97.39 -12.44
C LEU A 507 -17.60 97.66 -12.30
N LEU A 508 -18.01 98.93 -12.28
CA LEU A 508 -19.42 99.33 -12.18
C LEU A 508 -20.20 98.95 -13.45
N GLU A 509 -19.60 99.17 -14.63
CA GLU A 509 -20.15 98.72 -15.91
C GLU A 509 -20.34 97.21 -15.93
N LEU A 510 -19.32 96.44 -15.51
CA LEU A 510 -19.39 94.98 -15.45
C LEU A 510 -20.45 94.48 -14.48
N GLN A 511 -20.52 95.03 -13.26
CA GLN A 511 -21.55 94.68 -12.26
C GLN A 511 -22.95 94.87 -12.84
N ARG A 512 -23.19 96.00 -13.51
CA ARG A 512 -24.49 96.33 -14.12
C ARG A 512 -24.80 95.46 -15.31
N ALA A 513 -23.84 95.22 -16.21
CA ALA A 513 -24.04 94.37 -17.37
C ALA A 513 -24.42 92.93 -16.98
N VAL A 514 -23.73 92.37 -15.97
CA VAL A 514 -24.03 91.04 -15.43
C VAL A 514 -25.40 91.00 -14.79
N ALA A 515 -25.73 92.01 -13.97
CA ALA A 515 -27.00 92.06 -13.28
C ALA A 515 -28.18 92.24 -14.25
N ASP A 516 -28.04 93.09 -15.28
CA ASP A 516 -29.05 93.27 -16.33
C ASP A 516 -29.27 91.97 -17.13
N ALA A 517 -28.21 91.29 -17.53
CA ALA A 517 -28.28 90.02 -18.26
C ALA A 517 -28.96 88.90 -17.43
N LEU A 518 -28.73 88.88 -16.12
CA LEU A 518 -29.31 87.89 -15.20
C LEU A 518 -30.63 88.34 -14.58
N GLY A 519 -31.15 89.51 -14.96
CA GLY A 519 -32.43 90.02 -14.48
C GLY A 519 -32.43 90.42 -13.01
N VAL A 520 -31.29 90.81 -12.45
CA VAL A 520 -31.16 91.27 -11.06
C VAL A 520 -31.09 92.80 -11.04
N GLN A 521 -32.00 93.43 -10.32
CA GLN A 521 -31.95 94.87 -10.11
C GLN A 521 -30.95 95.21 -9.00
N LEU A 522 -29.99 96.08 -9.33
CA LEU A 522 -28.98 96.57 -8.40
C LEU A 522 -29.43 97.86 -7.71
N LEU A 523 -29.35 97.91 -6.38
CA LEU A 523 -29.65 99.10 -5.56
C LEU A 523 -28.45 99.45 -4.68
N TYR A 524 -27.79 100.57 -5.01
CA TYR A 524 -26.54 101.00 -4.36
C TYR A 524 -26.87 102.14 -3.40
N THR A 525 -26.59 101.97 -2.12
CA THR A 525 -26.54 103.09 -1.17
C THR A 525 -25.09 103.52 -1.00
N THR A 526 -24.80 104.82 -1.02
CA THR A 526 -23.43 105.32 -0.82
C THR A 526 -23.46 106.63 -0.05
N GLY A 527 -22.50 106.81 0.85
CA GLY A 527 -22.23 108.10 1.48
C GLY A 527 -21.12 108.90 0.77
N LEU A 528 -20.53 108.33 -0.28
CA LEU A 528 -19.45 108.94 -1.04
C LEU A 528 -19.99 109.71 -2.24
N PHE A 529 -19.52 110.95 -2.38
CA PHE A 529 -19.83 111.81 -3.53
C PHE A 529 -18.74 111.67 -4.59
N ASP A 530 -18.72 110.54 -5.29
CA ASP A 530 -17.84 110.29 -6.45
C ASP A 530 -18.65 110.48 -7.73
N THR A 531 -18.53 111.66 -8.36
CA THR A 531 -19.30 112.02 -9.56
C THR A 531 -19.01 111.10 -10.75
N THR A 532 -17.82 110.50 -10.81
CA THR A 532 -17.43 109.58 -11.88
C THR A 532 -18.17 108.26 -11.74
N ALA A 533 -18.21 107.71 -10.53
CA ALA A 533 -18.96 106.48 -10.24
C ALA A 533 -20.48 106.68 -10.35
N LEU A 534 -20.99 107.84 -9.90
CA LEU A 534 -22.43 108.14 -9.95
C LEU A 534 -22.94 108.34 -11.39
N ALA A 535 -22.10 108.84 -12.31
CA ALA A 535 -22.46 109.05 -13.72
C ALA A 535 -22.82 107.74 -14.44
N GLU A 536 -22.34 106.60 -13.95
CA GLU A 536 -22.69 105.29 -14.50
C GLU A 536 -24.16 104.94 -14.25
N PHE A 537 -24.78 105.41 -13.16
CA PHE A 537 -26.12 104.99 -12.80
C PHE A 537 -27.20 105.80 -13.53
N PRO A 538 -28.22 105.16 -14.13
CA PRO A 538 -29.29 105.85 -14.85
C PRO A 538 -30.23 106.63 -13.91
N LEU A 539 -30.25 106.28 -12.61
CA LEU A 539 -31.05 106.93 -11.58
C LEU A 539 -30.21 107.04 -10.31
N VAL A 540 -30.03 108.26 -9.82
CA VAL A 540 -29.42 108.55 -8.52
C VAL A 540 -30.42 109.36 -7.71
N ILE A 541 -30.76 108.86 -6.52
CA ILE A 541 -31.67 109.53 -5.59
C ILE A 541 -30.84 110.11 -4.47
N ARG A 542 -30.74 111.43 -4.42
CA ARG A 542 -30.00 112.13 -3.38
C ARG A 542 -30.91 112.33 -2.18
N LEU A 543 -30.44 111.84 -1.04
CA LEU A 543 -31.15 111.84 0.22
C LEU A 543 -30.48 112.83 1.18
N ARG A 544 -31.29 113.55 1.94
CA ARG A 544 -30.82 114.44 3.01
C ARG A 544 -31.40 113.99 4.35
N ASN A 545 -30.59 114.11 5.40
CA ASN A 545 -31.07 113.98 6.76
C ASN A 545 -31.86 115.24 7.10
N ASP A 546 -33.08 115.05 7.54
CA ASP A 546 -33.96 116.11 8.02
C ASP A 546 -34.42 115.75 9.44
N ALA A 547 -34.80 116.75 10.21
CA ALA A 547 -35.11 116.56 11.61
C ALA A 547 -36.28 117.43 12.03
N ASP A 548 -37.31 116.77 12.55
CA ASP A 548 -38.34 117.47 13.32
C ASP A 548 -37.86 117.54 14.77
N LEU A 549 -37.17 118.65 15.08
CA LEU A 549 -36.62 118.93 16.41
C LEU A 549 -37.72 119.03 17.48
N ARG A 550 -38.99 119.24 17.11
CA ARG A 550 -40.12 119.30 18.05
C ARG A 550 -40.65 117.91 18.38
N ALA A 551 -40.69 117.01 17.40
CA ALA A 551 -41.12 115.62 17.60
C ALA A 551 -39.98 114.70 18.07
N GLY A 552 -38.73 115.18 18.07
CA GLY A 552 -37.55 114.37 18.42
C GLY A 552 -37.22 113.29 17.37
N LEU A 553 -37.81 113.39 16.17
CA LEU A 553 -37.67 112.41 15.10
C LEU A 553 -36.67 112.91 14.05
N LYS A 554 -35.79 112.00 13.62
CA LYS A 554 -34.93 112.20 12.45
C LYS A 554 -35.50 111.38 11.31
N TYR A 555 -35.67 111.99 10.15
CA TYR A 555 -36.17 111.32 8.95
C TYR A 555 -35.27 111.64 7.77
N ILE A 556 -35.31 110.76 6.77
CA ILE A 556 -34.59 110.95 5.52
C ILE A 556 -35.60 111.50 4.51
N SER A 557 -35.31 112.64 3.91
CA SER A 557 -36.11 113.20 2.81
C SER A 557 -35.34 113.13 1.50
N VAL A 558 -36.08 113.01 0.39
CA VAL A 558 -35.48 113.11 -0.95
C VAL A 558 -35.17 114.56 -1.22
N GLU A 559 -33.91 114.87 -1.49
CA GLU A 559 -33.47 116.20 -1.86
C GLU A 559 -33.56 116.41 -3.37
N GLU A 560 -33.14 115.41 -4.15
CA GLU A 560 -33.01 115.53 -5.61
C GLU A 560 -33.06 114.15 -6.29
N HIS A 561 -33.64 114.09 -7.50
CA HIS A 561 -33.55 112.94 -8.39
C HIS A 561 -32.68 113.29 -9.60
N LEU A 562 -31.51 112.67 -9.71
CA LEU A 562 -30.67 112.76 -10.90
C LEU A 562 -31.03 111.61 -11.84
N ARG A 563 -31.50 111.93 -13.04
CA ARG A 563 -32.04 110.97 -14.02
C ARG A 563 -31.31 111.02 -15.36
N PRO A 564 -29.96 110.85 -15.38
CA PRO A 564 -29.19 110.94 -16.62
C PRO A 564 -29.69 109.89 -17.63
N GLY A 565 -30.23 110.36 -18.76
CA GLY A 565 -30.69 109.50 -19.86
C GLY A 565 -32.07 108.84 -19.68
N LEU A 566 -32.81 109.16 -18.61
CA LEU A 566 -34.23 108.76 -18.48
C LEU A 566 -35.16 109.87 -19.03
N PRO A 567 -36.37 109.53 -19.50
CA PRO A 567 -37.35 110.52 -19.95
C PRO A 567 -37.61 111.58 -18.87
N GLN A 568 -37.66 112.86 -19.28
CA GLN A 568 -38.07 113.94 -18.39
C GLN A 568 -39.54 113.74 -18.00
N GLN A 569 -39.84 113.83 -16.71
CA GLN A 569 -41.23 113.88 -16.24
C GLN A 569 -41.81 115.24 -16.56
N ASP A 570 -43.03 115.27 -17.10
CA ASP A 570 -43.74 116.51 -17.43
C ASP A 570 -44.11 117.23 -16.12
N PRO A 571 -43.62 118.47 -15.87
CA PRO A 571 -43.89 119.18 -14.62
C PRO A 571 -45.37 119.58 -14.43
N GLN A 572 -46.23 119.37 -15.43
CA GLN A 572 -47.68 119.64 -15.36
C GLN A 572 -48.53 118.41 -15.00
N GLU A 573 -47.97 117.20 -14.98
CA GLU A 573 -48.67 115.99 -14.54
C GLU A 573 -48.64 115.83 -13.00
N GLU A 574 -49.71 115.29 -12.42
CA GLU A 574 -49.79 115.00 -10.98
C GLU A 574 -48.63 114.08 -10.56
N THR A 575 -47.91 114.41 -9.48
CA THR A 575 -46.85 113.57 -8.93
C THR A 575 -47.42 112.26 -8.39
N VAL A 576 -47.49 111.23 -9.24
CA VAL A 576 -47.87 109.88 -8.84
C VAL A 576 -46.72 109.21 -8.08
N HIS A 577 -46.88 109.02 -6.77
CA HIS A 577 -45.86 108.43 -5.87
C HIS A 577 -45.61 106.92 -6.07
N GLY A 578 -45.90 106.35 -7.24
CA GLY A 578 -45.76 104.93 -7.54
C GLY A 578 -45.60 104.62 -9.03
N GLU A 579 -45.18 105.60 -9.84
CA GLU A 579 -45.02 105.40 -11.28
C GLU A 579 -43.74 104.58 -11.59
N ILE A 580 -43.92 103.37 -12.14
CA ILE A 580 -42.82 102.53 -12.62
C ILE A 580 -42.38 103.04 -13.99
N THR A 581 -41.51 104.04 -14.02
CA THR A 581 -41.01 104.68 -15.26
C THR A 581 -39.91 103.88 -15.98
N ALA A 582 -39.58 102.67 -15.53
CA ALA A 582 -38.60 101.80 -16.17
C ALA A 582 -39.21 100.44 -16.52
N THR A 583 -40.17 100.43 -17.44
CA THR A 583 -40.41 99.24 -18.27
C THR A 583 -39.92 99.59 -19.67
N ARG A 584 -38.74 99.11 -20.08
CA ARG A 584 -38.36 99.15 -21.51
C ARG A 584 -39.37 98.27 -22.25
N MET A 585 -40.39 98.88 -22.85
CA MET A 585 -41.25 98.20 -23.81
C MET A 585 -40.40 97.82 -25.02
N PHE A 586 -40.21 96.52 -25.24
CA PHE A 586 -39.59 96.01 -26.45
C PHE A 586 -40.51 96.34 -27.63
N ARG A 587 -40.08 97.28 -28.48
CA ARG A 587 -40.75 97.53 -29.76
C ARG A 587 -40.24 96.46 -30.73
N LYS A 588 -41.09 95.50 -31.10
CA LYS A 588 -40.79 94.52 -32.15
C LYS A 588 -40.37 95.31 -33.40
N PRO A 589 -39.21 95.03 -34.03
CA PRO A 589 -38.88 95.68 -35.29
C PRO A 589 -40.02 95.40 -36.27
N GLN A 590 -40.55 96.46 -36.88
CA GLN A 590 -41.49 96.30 -37.98
C GLN A 590 -40.75 95.50 -39.05
N SER A 591 -41.29 94.34 -39.38
CA SER A 591 -40.94 93.68 -40.62
C SER A 591 -41.32 94.65 -41.71
N ASP A 592 -40.33 95.19 -42.42
CA ASP A 592 -40.57 95.79 -43.72
C ASP A 592 -41.23 94.69 -44.56
N GLU A 593 -42.52 94.87 -44.82
CA GLU A 593 -43.23 94.12 -45.85
C GLU A 593 -42.71 94.62 -47.20
N GLU A 594 -41.82 93.84 -47.82
CA GLU A 594 -41.80 93.63 -49.26
C GLU A 594 -41.90 92.13 -49.56
#